data_AF-A0A812Y7I8-F1
#
_entry.id   AF-A0A812Y7I8-F1
#
_cell.length_a   1.000
_cell.length_b   1.000
_cell.length_c   1.000
_cell.angle_alpha   90.00
_cell.angle_beta   90.00
_cell.angle_gamma   90.00
#
_symmetry.space_group_name_H-M   'P 1'
#
loop_
_entity.id
_entity.type
_entity.pdbx_description
1 polymer ?
#
loop_
_entity_poly.entity_id
_entity_poly.type
_entity_poly.pdbx_seq_one_letter_code
_entity_poly.pdbx_strand_id
1 'polypeptide(L)'
;MRNARQKPSLVMLQAEHVQAIANGDSEALNKARVQIEQLRQELLQLKSKDEDFVAMAISKSFGDANDIDLTSSNGAPLRDRLRFWLLRYADLEATLWFEHLCCGLLSPSAEEDFEQLNPFLDRAKAAGLLSRLTQMMLVAGRVIQTCRALDSCQDLAQLLANPASAGSAVALAAGLGEKVEMVNEFSDALRTGKSSVKQMIMGAGKTSVVSPLLALMHANGLRIVCLVVPPALISLSRSVLQNCFSTVVQKRVSTFKCDRSLDLEVALSERLGRIVSHGDVLLTTPGDVKSLQLRFLEQLDLANDRQARRNTTQMRRECVQMGRALQLLKDGICMIDEVDLVLHPLRSELNFPIGPKNLIEHAPDRWRAVLHLLDGFFSVEKGRVPPHLKDSLRAKEILKLLGDVILRGCDRRFLQRNPHLILLNEDFYHRE
;
A
#
# COMPACT_ATOMS: atom_id res chain seq x y z
N MET A 1 -32.21 11.16 11.88
CA MET A 1 -31.65 11.23 10.51
C MET A 1 -31.55 12.69 10.06
N ARG A 2 -30.33 13.26 9.96
CA ARG A 2 -30.10 14.67 9.60
C ARG A 2 -30.56 15.05 8.18
N ASN A 3 -30.75 14.08 7.28
CA ASN A 3 -31.01 14.33 5.85
C ASN A 3 -32.46 14.10 5.39
N ALA A 4 -33.41 13.81 6.29
CA ALA A 4 -34.79 13.49 5.91
C ALA A 4 -35.57 14.65 5.24
N ARG A 5 -34.99 15.85 5.16
CA ARG A 5 -35.62 17.07 4.61
C ARG A 5 -34.97 17.61 3.34
N GLN A 6 -33.93 16.97 2.79
CA GLN A 6 -33.28 17.43 1.58
C GLN A 6 -33.59 16.47 0.42
N LYS A 7 -34.21 16.99 -0.65
CA LYS A 7 -34.32 16.26 -1.91
C LYS A 7 -32.95 16.34 -2.61
N PRO A 8 -32.33 15.21 -2.99
CA PRO A 8 -31.10 15.26 -3.76
C PRO A 8 -31.36 15.94 -5.10
N SER A 9 -30.56 16.97 -5.41
CA SER A 9 -30.57 17.67 -6.69
C SER A 9 -29.27 17.38 -7.44
N LEU A 10 -29.38 17.11 -8.74
CA LEU A 10 -28.21 16.92 -9.59
C LEU A 10 -27.75 18.30 -10.10
N VAL A 11 -26.54 18.70 -9.73
CA VAL A 11 -25.89 19.90 -10.28
C VAL A 11 -25.13 19.45 -11.52
N MET A 12 -25.62 19.79 -12.71
CA MET A 12 -24.97 19.44 -13.98
C MET A 12 -25.00 20.60 -14.97
N LEU A 13 -24.03 20.61 -15.88
CA LEU A 13 -24.05 21.42 -17.08
C LEU A 13 -24.83 20.65 -18.16
N GLN A 14 -25.87 21.27 -18.71
CA GLN A 14 -26.64 20.69 -19.83
C GLN A 14 -25.75 20.59 -21.07
N ALA A 15 -26.00 19.59 -21.93
CA ALA A 15 -25.22 19.37 -23.15
C ALA A 15 -25.17 20.60 -24.07
N GLU A 16 -26.28 21.35 -24.14
CA GLU A 16 -26.41 22.60 -24.89
C GLU A 16 -25.45 23.69 -24.38
N HIS A 17 -25.30 23.81 -23.06
CA HIS A 17 -24.37 24.77 -22.45
C HIS A 17 -22.90 24.37 -22.70
N VAL A 18 -22.60 23.07 -22.71
CA VAL A 18 -21.24 22.58 -23.02
C VAL A 18 -20.87 22.86 -24.48
N GLN A 19 -21.81 22.67 -25.41
CA GLN A 19 -21.61 23.01 -26.83
C GLN A 19 -21.45 24.53 -27.03
N ALA A 20 -22.24 25.35 -26.34
CA ALA A 20 -22.10 26.81 -26.38
C ALA A 20 -20.72 27.27 -25.89
N ILE A 21 -20.22 26.68 -24.80
CA ILE A 21 -18.86 26.93 -24.28
C ILE A 21 -17.80 26.51 -25.30
N ALA A 22 -17.94 25.34 -25.93
CA ALA A 22 -17.02 24.88 -26.96
C ALA A 22 -17.00 25.81 -28.20
N ASN A 23 -18.12 26.45 -28.51
CA ASN A 23 -18.27 27.42 -29.59
C ASN A 23 -17.80 28.84 -29.21
N GLY A 24 -17.31 29.05 -27.98
CA GLY A 24 -16.75 30.33 -27.53
C GLY A 24 -17.75 31.30 -26.88
N ASP A 25 -18.94 30.84 -26.51
CA ASP A 25 -19.93 31.68 -25.81
C ASP A 25 -19.45 32.07 -24.40
N SER A 26 -19.23 33.37 -24.21
CA SER A 26 -18.74 33.94 -22.96
C SER A 26 -19.80 34.00 -21.85
N GLU A 27 -21.08 34.05 -22.20
CA GLU A 27 -22.16 34.06 -21.21
C GLU A 27 -22.38 32.67 -20.62
N ALA A 28 -22.38 31.64 -21.47
CA ALA A 28 -22.42 30.24 -21.05
C ALA A 28 -21.21 29.87 -20.17
N LEU A 29 -20.01 30.34 -20.53
CA LEU A 29 -18.79 30.15 -19.75
C LEU A 29 -18.89 30.79 -18.35
N ASN A 30 -19.39 32.03 -18.26
CA ASN A 30 -19.55 32.71 -16.97
C ASN A 30 -20.59 32.02 -16.09
N LYS A 31 -21.72 31.56 -16.65
CA LYS A 31 -22.72 30.78 -15.91
C LYS A 31 -22.13 29.49 -15.34
N ALA A 32 -21.34 28.76 -16.13
CA ALA A 32 -20.66 27.54 -15.67
C ALA A 32 -19.66 27.82 -14.54
N ARG A 33 -18.88 28.90 -14.64
CA ARG A 33 -17.95 29.31 -13.57
C ARG A 33 -18.68 29.66 -12.26
N VAL A 34 -19.77 30.40 -12.34
CA VAL A 34 -20.59 30.75 -11.17
C VAL A 34 -21.17 29.50 -10.50
N GLN A 35 -21.67 28.55 -11.30
CA GLN A 35 -22.24 27.30 -10.80
C GLN A 35 -21.19 26.43 -10.10
N ILE A 36 -19.97 26.33 -10.64
CA ILE A 36 -18.86 25.59 -10.01
C ILE A 36 -18.40 26.27 -8.72
N GLU A 37 -18.29 27.60 -8.71
CA GLU A 37 -17.89 28.33 -7.51
C GLU A 37 -18.93 28.20 -6.38
N GLN A 38 -20.22 28.23 -6.72
CA GLN A 38 -21.29 27.95 -5.76
C GLN A 38 -21.18 26.53 -5.19
N LEU A 39 -21.01 25.52 -6.05
CA LEU A 39 -20.82 24.13 -5.61
C LEU A 39 -19.58 23.99 -4.70
N ARG A 40 -18.48 24.65 -5.05
CA ARG A 40 -17.25 24.67 -4.25
C ARG A 40 -17.50 25.24 -2.85
N GLN A 41 -18.24 26.33 -2.74
CA GLN A 41 -18.60 26.94 -1.45
C GLN A 41 -19.49 26.01 -0.61
N GLU A 42 -20.48 25.36 -1.22
CA GLU A 42 -21.34 24.39 -0.53
C GLU A 42 -20.55 23.18 -0.01
N LEU A 43 -19.62 22.66 -0.82
CA LEU A 43 -18.72 21.57 -0.45
C LEU A 43 -17.74 21.96 0.67
N LEU A 44 -17.18 23.18 0.64
CA LEU A 44 -16.33 23.69 1.73
C LEU A 44 -17.08 23.78 3.05
N GLN A 45 -18.32 24.28 3.03
CA GLN A 45 -19.17 24.33 4.22
C GLN A 45 -19.53 22.93 4.73
N LEU A 46 -19.81 21.98 3.83
CA LEU A 46 -20.08 20.59 4.21
C LEU A 46 -18.85 19.95 4.86
N LYS A 47 -17.66 20.15 4.26
CA LYS A 47 -16.39 19.65 4.79
C LYS A 47 -16.14 20.13 6.22
N SER A 48 -16.21 21.44 6.46
CA SER A 48 -15.99 22.01 7.79
C SER A 48 -16.96 21.44 8.84
N LYS A 49 -18.26 21.37 8.52
CA LYS A 49 -19.28 20.79 9.42
C LYS A 49 -18.99 19.32 9.76
N ASP A 50 -18.48 18.57 8.81
CA ASP A 50 -18.18 17.16 8.98
C ASP A 50 -16.88 16.92 9.75
N GLU A 51 -15.84 17.72 9.50
CA GLU A 51 -14.59 17.71 10.28
C GLU A 51 -14.86 18.05 11.76
N ASP A 52 -15.68 19.07 12.03
CA ASP A 52 -16.10 19.42 13.40
C ASP A 52 -16.87 18.29 14.07
N PHE A 53 -17.78 17.64 13.32
CA PHE A 53 -18.53 16.50 13.83
C PHE A 53 -17.62 15.33 14.17
N VAL A 54 -16.65 15.01 13.29
CA VAL A 54 -15.69 13.90 13.49
C VAL A 54 -14.83 14.19 14.72
N ALA A 55 -14.25 15.39 14.83
CA ALA A 55 -13.43 15.79 15.98
C ALA A 55 -14.21 15.68 17.30
N MET A 56 -15.46 16.18 17.32
CA MET A 56 -16.34 16.07 18.49
C MET A 56 -16.71 14.61 18.81
N ALA A 57 -16.98 13.79 17.79
CA ALA A 57 -17.34 12.39 17.96
C ALA A 57 -16.17 11.57 18.51
N ILE A 58 -14.93 11.84 18.10
CA ILE A 58 -13.72 11.18 18.64
C ILE A 58 -13.62 11.46 20.13
N SER A 59 -13.56 12.74 20.53
CA SER A 59 -13.42 13.14 21.94
C SER A 59 -14.54 12.59 22.82
N LYS A 60 -15.79 12.66 22.33
CA LYS A 60 -16.95 12.16 23.07
C LYS A 60 -16.98 10.64 23.16
N SER A 61 -16.62 9.92 22.10
CA SER A 61 -16.60 8.45 22.11
C SER A 61 -15.49 7.93 23.04
N PHE A 62 -14.32 8.55 23.02
CA PHE A 62 -13.23 8.22 23.93
C PHE A 62 -13.58 8.52 25.40
N GLY A 63 -14.22 9.67 25.65
CA GLY A 63 -14.72 10.05 26.96
C GLY A 63 -15.75 9.05 27.49
N ASP A 64 -16.83 8.80 26.75
CA ASP A 64 -17.89 7.88 27.14
C ASP A 64 -17.39 6.44 27.32
N ALA A 65 -16.40 6.00 26.53
CA ALA A 65 -15.83 4.66 26.65
C ALA A 65 -15.04 4.45 27.94
N ASN A 66 -14.35 5.50 28.40
CA ASN A 66 -13.48 5.44 29.58
C ASN A 66 -14.09 6.05 30.84
N ASP A 67 -15.30 6.61 30.73
CA ASP A 67 -16.00 7.24 31.84
C ASP A 67 -16.32 6.23 32.95
N ILE A 68 -16.15 6.69 34.19
CA ILE A 68 -16.47 5.96 35.41
C ILE A 68 -17.29 6.92 36.25
N ASP A 69 -18.59 6.70 36.26
CA ASP A 69 -19.49 7.55 37.04
C ASP A 69 -19.24 7.32 38.54
N LEU A 70 -18.59 8.27 39.20
CA LEU A 70 -18.32 8.24 40.65
C LEU A 70 -19.46 8.84 41.50
N THR A 71 -20.51 9.35 40.85
CA THR A 71 -21.55 10.16 41.51
C THR A 71 -22.86 9.41 41.72
N SER A 72 -23.19 8.45 40.85
CA SER A 72 -24.44 7.70 40.97
C SER A 72 -24.46 6.72 42.14
N SER A 73 -25.57 6.67 42.85
CA SER A 73 -25.85 5.62 43.86
C SER A 73 -26.34 4.30 43.23
N ASN A 74 -26.62 4.31 41.92
CA ASN A 74 -27.12 3.15 41.17
C ASN A 74 -25.95 2.43 40.48
N GLY A 75 -25.86 1.10 40.65
CA GLY A 75 -24.86 0.26 40.02
C GLY A 75 -23.84 -0.30 41.02
N ALA A 76 -22.61 -0.51 40.56
CA ALA A 76 -21.55 -1.10 41.37
C ALA A 76 -21.20 -0.25 42.61
N PRO A 77 -20.74 -0.88 43.72
CA PRO A 77 -20.32 -0.16 44.92
C PRO A 77 -19.34 0.96 44.59
N LEU A 78 -19.48 2.13 45.25
CA LEU A 78 -18.59 3.28 45.05
C LEU A 78 -17.11 2.91 45.25
N ARG A 79 -16.83 2.00 46.19
CA ARG A 79 -15.48 1.47 46.44
C ARG A 79 -14.86 0.83 45.21
N ASP A 80 -15.61 0.03 44.46
CA ASP A 80 -15.09 -0.71 43.30
C ASP A 80 -14.83 0.24 42.13
N ARG A 81 -15.72 1.23 41.94
CA ARG A 81 -15.55 2.31 40.96
C ARG A 81 -14.32 3.17 41.26
N LEU A 82 -14.16 3.60 42.52
CA LEU A 82 -12.97 4.36 42.95
C LEU A 82 -11.69 3.54 42.83
N ARG A 83 -11.74 2.24 43.18
CA ARG A 83 -10.58 1.34 43.03
C ARG A 83 -10.16 1.27 41.56
N PHE A 84 -11.08 1.02 40.65
CA PHE A 84 -10.77 0.90 39.23
C PHE A 84 -10.27 2.24 38.64
N TRP A 85 -10.88 3.35 39.04
CA TRP A 85 -10.41 4.69 38.66
C TRP A 85 -8.97 4.94 39.12
N LEU A 86 -8.63 4.61 40.37
CA LEU A 86 -7.26 4.73 40.90
C LEU A 86 -6.27 3.81 40.20
N LEU A 87 -6.67 2.59 39.85
CA LEU A 87 -5.82 1.67 39.09
C LEU A 87 -5.51 2.20 37.69
N ARG A 88 -6.51 2.78 37.01
CA ARG A 88 -6.29 3.47 35.73
C ARG A 88 -5.40 4.70 35.87
N TYR A 89 -5.60 5.51 36.92
CA TYR A 89 -4.75 6.67 37.19
C TYR A 89 -3.28 6.29 37.47
N ALA A 90 -3.06 5.10 38.05
CA ALA A 90 -1.72 4.55 38.30
C ALA A 90 -1.15 3.74 37.12
N ASP A 91 -1.79 3.77 35.93
CA ASP A 91 -1.42 3.00 34.74
C ASP A 91 -1.36 1.46 34.97
N LEU A 92 -2.11 0.96 35.95
CA LEU A 92 -2.21 -0.48 36.25
C LEU A 92 -3.38 -1.17 35.53
N GLU A 93 -4.32 -0.39 34.99
CA GLU A 93 -5.46 -0.86 34.20
C GLU A 93 -5.51 -0.13 32.86
N ALA A 94 -5.83 -0.85 31.79
CA ALA A 94 -5.85 -0.30 30.45
C ALA A 94 -7.03 0.67 30.23
N THR A 95 -6.81 1.65 29.35
CA THR A 95 -7.88 2.50 28.80
C THR A 95 -8.25 2.01 27.40
N LEU A 96 -9.53 2.20 27.04
CA LEU A 96 -10.01 1.98 25.68
C LEU A 96 -9.47 3.11 24.79
N TRP A 97 -8.47 2.81 23.98
CA TRP A 97 -8.00 3.76 22.97
C TRP A 97 -8.90 3.74 21.72
N PHE A 98 -8.87 4.84 20.97
CA PHE A 98 -9.81 5.09 19.88
C PHE A 98 -9.73 4.04 18.76
N GLU A 99 -8.55 3.60 18.39
CA GLU A 99 -8.33 2.56 17.37
C GLU A 99 -8.97 1.23 17.77
N HIS A 100 -8.95 0.86 19.05
CA HIS A 100 -9.59 -0.35 19.55
C HIS A 100 -11.12 -0.25 19.43
N LEU A 101 -11.68 0.91 19.76
CA LEU A 101 -13.10 1.20 19.57
C LEU A 101 -13.53 1.06 18.10
N CYS A 102 -12.72 1.57 17.17
CA CYS A 102 -12.95 1.42 15.73
C CYS A 102 -12.84 -0.03 15.27
N CYS A 103 -11.87 -0.81 15.77
CA CYS A 103 -11.78 -2.25 15.49
C CYS A 103 -13.00 -3.02 15.99
N GLY A 104 -13.61 -2.59 17.10
CA GLY A 104 -14.85 -3.17 17.62
C GLY A 104 -16.00 -3.15 16.60
N LEU A 105 -16.05 -2.19 15.65
CA LEU A 105 -17.06 -2.18 14.59
C LEU A 105 -17.01 -3.43 13.68
N LEU A 106 -15.90 -4.16 13.68
CA LEU A 106 -15.71 -5.39 12.91
C LEU A 106 -15.92 -6.66 13.74
N SER A 107 -16.03 -6.54 15.07
CA SER A 107 -16.18 -7.67 15.98
C SER A 107 -17.68 -7.95 16.25
N PRO A 108 -18.15 -9.20 16.12
CA PRO A 108 -19.51 -9.56 16.52
C PRO A 108 -19.70 -9.56 18.05
N SER A 109 -18.61 -9.59 18.83
CA SER A 109 -18.60 -9.58 20.30
C SER A 109 -18.13 -8.25 20.90
N ALA A 110 -18.11 -7.17 20.12
CA ALA A 110 -17.53 -5.89 20.51
C ALA A 110 -18.10 -5.32 21.83
N GLU A 111 -19.39 -5.51 22.08
CA GLU A 111 -20.03 -5.08 23.34
C GLU A 111 -19.40 -5.77 24.56
N GLU A 112 -19.15 -7.08 24.46
CA GLU A 112 -18.53 -7.88 25.52
C GLU A 112 -17.05 -7.53 25.67
N ASP A 113 -16.35 -7.30 24.56
CA ASP A 113 -14.94 -6.90 24.55
C ASP A 113 -14.75 -5.54 25.26
N PHE A 114 -15.65 -4.58 25.02
CA PHE A 114 -15.60 -3.29 25.68
C PHE A 114 -15.95 -3.37 27.18
N GLU A 115 -16.91 -4.23 27.56
CA GLU A 115 -17.27 -4.48 28.96
C GLU A 115 -16.12 -5.11 29.74
N GLN A 116 -15.31 -5.99 29.12
CA GLN A 116 -14.11 -6.56 29.76
C GLN A 116 -13.05 -5.50 30.08
N LEU A 117 -12.88 -4.52 29.19
CA LEU A 117 -11.89 -3.44 29.35
C LEU A 117 -12.40 -2.29 30.23
N ASN A 118 -13.72 -2.09 30.28
CA ASN A 118 -14.37 -1.19 31.23
C ASN A 118 -15.61 -1.86 31.84
N PRO A 119 -15.48 -2.50 33.02
CA PRO A 119 -16.61 -3.16 33.70
C PRO A 119 -17.78 -2.24 34.06
N PHE A 120 -17.59 -0.92 33.98
CA PHE A 120 -18.63 0.09 34.26
C PHE A 120 -19.29 0.64 32.99
N LEU A 121 -18.87 0.15 31.81
CA LEU A 121 -19.53 0.42 30.55
C LEU A 121 -20.65 -0.60 30.33
N ASP A 122 -21.89 -0.22 30.63
CA ASP A 122 -23.03 -1.10 30.40
C ASP A 122 -23.26 -1.39 28.91
N ARG A 123 -23.93 -2.52 28.62
CA ARG A 123 -24.20 -2.98 27.26
C ARG A 123 -24.99 -1.96 26.41
N ALA A 124 -25.87 -1.16 27.03
CA ALA A 124 -26.64 -0.15 26.32
C ALA A 124 -25.77 1.05 25.90
N LYS A 125 -24.84 1.47 26.76
CA LYS A 125 -23.81 2.47 26.47
C LYS A 125 -22.84 1.96 25.42
N ALA A 126 -22.42 0.71 25.49
CA ALA A 126 -21.57 0.08 24.47
C ALA A 126 -22.26 0.06 23.09
N ALA A 127 -23.53 -0.35 23.01
CA ALA A 127 -24.31 -0.29 21.78
C ALA A 127 -24.49 1.15 21.25
N GLY A 128 -24.73 2.11 22.15
CA GLY A 128 -24.79 3.54 21.83
C GLY A 128 -23.47 4.09 21.28
N LEU A 129 -22.35 3.63 21.84
CA LEU A 129 -21.00 3.96 21.40
C LEU A 129 -20.73 3.41 20.00
N LEU A 130 -21.02 2.13 19.74
CA LEU A 130 -20.89 1.51 18.41
C LEU A 130 -21.73 2.23 17.34
N SER A 131 -22.97 2.62 17.67
CA SER A 131 -23.82 3.40 16.77
C SER A 131 -23.21 4.76 16.43
N ARG A 132 -22.61 5.44 17.42
CA ARG A 132 -21.93 6.73 17.22
C ARG A 132 -20.65 6.59 16.40
N LEU A 133 -19.83 5.58 16.70
CA LEU A 133 -18.62 5.27 15.94
C LEU A 133 -18.97 4.94 14.48
N THR A 134 -20.05 4.21 14.24
CA THR A 134 -20.56 3.94 12.88
C THR A 134 -20.92 5.23 12.16
N GLN A 135 -21.69 6.12 12.80
CA GLN A 135 -22.03 7.43 12.22
C GLN A 135 -20.78 8.28 11.92
N MET A 136 -19.82 8.29 12.84
CA MET A 136 -18.54 8.99 12.68
C MET A 136 -17.74 8.43 11.50
N MET A 137 -17.65 7.10 11.35
CA MET A 137 -16.95 6.47 10.22
C MET A 137 -17.60 6.81 8.87
N LEU A 138 -18.93 6.87 8.82
CA LEU A 138 -19.66 7.30 7.62
C LEU A 138 -19.40 8.78 7.30
N VAL A 139 -19.37 9.65 8.31
CA VAL A 139 -19.07 11.08 8.12
C VAL A 139 -17.61 11.30 7.72
N ALA A 140 -16.66 10.57 8.32
CA ALA A 140 -15.26 10.61 7.91
C ALA A 140 -15.08 10.15 6.45
N GLY A 141 -15.81 9.10 6.03
CA GLY A 141 -15.90 8.71 4.63
C GLY A 141 -16.42 9.84 3.73
N ARG A 142 -17.46 10.56 4.18
CA ARG A 142 -18.00 11.72 3.46
C ARG A 142 -17.01 12.88 3.36
N VAL A 143 -16.22 13.17 4.39
CA VAL A 143 -15.15 14.20 4.33
C VAL A 143 -14.18 13.90 3.19
N ILE A 144 -13.74 12.64 3.07
CA ILE A 144 -12.82 12.21 2.00
C ILE A 144 -13.46 12.43 0.62
N GLN A 145 -14.74 12.07 0.44
CA GLN A 145 -15.44 12.29 -0.82
C GLN A 145 -15.61 13.77 -1.14
N THR A 146 -15.91 14.61 -0.14
CA THR A 146 -16.03 16.06 -0.30
C THR A 146 -14.70 16.69 -0.71
N CYS A 147 -13.57 16.28 -0.11
CA CYS A 147 -12.24 16.73 -0.54
C CYS A 147 -11.96 16.40 -2.01
N ARG A 148 -12.28 15.18 -2.44
CA ARG A 148 -12.11 14.77 -3.86
C ARG A 148 -13.01 15.56 -4.81
N ALA A 149 -14.24 15.86 -4.38
CA ALA A 149 -15.15 16.69 -5.16
C ALA A 149 -14.63 18.14 -5.28
N LEU A 150 -14.03 18.68 -4.23
CA LEU A 150 -13.37 19.99 -4.25
C LEU A 150 -12.19 20.04 -5.23
N ASP A 151 -11.33 19.00 -5.20
CA ASP A 151 -10.22 18.88 -6.15
C ASP A 151 -10.75 18.84 -7.61
N SER A 152 -11.79 18.04 -7.85
CA SER A 152 -12.44 17.95 -9.17
C SER A 152 -13.07 19.28 -9.61
N CYS A 153 -13.65 20.04 -8.69
CA CYS A 153 -14.18 21.38 -8.97
C CYS A 153 -13.04 22.35 -9.35
N GLN A 154 -11.89 22.25 -8.68
CA GLN A 154 -10.72 23.07 -8.98
C GLN A 154 -10.13 22.75 -10.36
N ASP A 155 -10.03 21.47 -10.71
CA ASP A 155 -9.60 21.03 -12.04
C ASP A 155 -10.55 21.55 -13.13
N LEU A 156 -11.87 21.43 -12.92
CA LEU A 156 -12.87 21.93 -13.86
C LEU A 156 -12.83 23.46 -13.98
N ALA A 157 -12.62 24.18 -12.88
CA ALA A 157 -12.47 25.63 -12.89
C ALA A 157 -11.22 26.07 -13.68
N GLN A 158 -10.10 25.35 -13.54
CA GLN A 158 -8.88 25.61 -14.32
C GLN A 158 -9.07 25.34 -15.81
N LEU A 159 -9.79 24.27 -16.16
CA LEU A 159 -10.15 23.98 -17.56
C LEU A 159 -10.98 25.12 -18.17
N LEU A 160 -11.98 25.61 -17.45
CA LEU A 160 -12.81 26.74 -17.90
C LEU A 160 -12.07 28.09 -17.85
N ALA A 161 -10.97 28.21 -17.11
CA ALA A 161 -10.17 29.44 -17.02
C ALA A 161 -9.34 29.72 -18.29
N ASN A 162 -8.94 28.68 -19.01
CA ASN A 162 -8.05 28.77 -20.18
C ASN A 162 -8.81 28.51 -21.49
N PRO A 163 -9.31 29.53 -22.22
CA PRO A 163 -10.02 29.36 -23.49
C PRO A 163 -9.15 28.82 -24.65
N ALA A 164 -7.82 28.88 -24.53
CA ALA A 164 -6.91 28.15 -25.44
C ALA A 164 -7.08 26.61 -25.36
N SER A 165 -7.81 26.11 -24.37
CA SER A 165 -8.19 24.70 -24.21
C SER A 165 -9.41 24.27 -25.04
N ALA A 166 -10.07 25.15 -25.80
CA ALA A 166 -11.11 24.70 -26.75
C ALA A 166 -10.53 23.76 -27.83
N GLY A 167 -9.29 23.99 -28.26
CA GLY A 167 -8.50 23.02 -29.04
C GLY A 167 -8.11 21.77 -28.24
N SER A 168 -8.00 21.90 -26.90
CA SER A 168 -7.80 20.75 -26.01
C SER A 168 -9.07 19.94 -25.80
N ALA A 169 -10.28 20.48 -25.94
CA ALA A 169 -11.52 19.69 -25.89
C ALA A 169 -11.62 18.73 -27.09
N VAL A 170 -11.21 19.18 -28.28
CA VAL A 170 -11.05 18.31 -29.46
C VAL A 170 -9.92 17.31 -29.27
N ALA A 171 -8.77 17.73 -28.72
CA ALA A 171 -7.67 16.81 -28.41
C ALA A 171 -8.00 15.82 -27.28
N LEU A 172 -8.83 16.22 -26.32
CA LEU A 172 -9.33 15.40 -25.22
C LEU A 172 -10.37 14.42 -25.75
N ALA A 173 -11.27 14.85 -26.64
CA ALA A 173 -12.20 13.97 -27.33
C ALA A 173 -11.47 12.97 -28.24
N ALA A 174 -10.44 13.41 -28.97
CA ALA A 174 -9.57 12.54 -29.76
C ALA A 174 -8.80 11.55 -28.87
N GLY A 175 -8.21 12.01 -27.77
CA GLY A 175 -7.51 11.16 -26.81
C GLY A 175 -8.42 10.24 -26.00
N LEU A 176 -9.70 10.59 -25.82
CA LEU A 176 -10.73 9.70 -25.27
C LEU A 176 -11.18 8.67 -26.32
N GLY A 177 -11.34 9.08 -27.59
CA GLY A 177 -11.62 8.19 -28.71
C GLY A 177 -10.54 7.12 -28.87
N GLU A 178 -9.27 7.51 -28.88
CA GLU A 178 -8.12 6.60 -28.95
C GLU A 178 -8.12 5.59 -27.78
N LYS A 179 -8.46 6.03 -26.57
CA LYS A 179 -8.59 5.15 -25.40
C LYS A 179 -9.75 4.17 -25.54
N VAL A 180 -10.88 4.60 -26.08
CA VAL A 180 -12.06 3.74 -26.31
C VAL A 180 -11.74 2.68 -27.37
N GLU A 181 -11.13 3.07 -28.49
CA GLU A 181 -10.67 2.14 -29.53
C GLU A 181 -9.70 1.11 -28.95
N MET A 182 -8.73 1.56 -28.15
CA MET A 182 -7.79 0.68 -27.49
C MET A 182 -8.45 -0.33 -26.54
N VAL A 183 -9.39 0.13 -25.70
CA VAL A 183 -10.14 -0.74 -24.79
C VAL A 183 -10.97 -1.76 -25.58
N ASN A 184 -11.61 -1.34 -26.66
CA ASN A 184 -12.39 -2.23 -27.54
C ASN A 184 -11.50 -3.30 -28.18
N GLU A 185 -10.35 -2.92 -28.73
CA GLU A 185 -9.39 -3.87 -29.31
C GLU A 185 -8.88 -4.89 -28.29
N PHE A 186 -8.54 -4.46 -27.07
CA PHE A 186 -8.18 -5.40 -26.01
C PHE A 186 -9.34 -6.32 -25.63
N SER A 187 -10.57 -5.79 -25.58
CA SER A 187 -11.76 -6.61 -25.30
C SER A 187 -12.03 -7.66 -26.40
N ASP A 188 -11.81 -7.30 -27.67
CA ASP A 188 -11.91 -8.23 -28.81
C ASP A 188 -10.81 -9.29 -28.81
N ALA A 189 -9.57 -8.90 -28.49
CA ALA A 189 -8.48 -9.86 -28.32
C ALA A 189 -8.78 -10.87 -27.21
N LEU A 190 -9.31 -10.41 -26.07
CA LEU A 190 -9.72 -11.28 -24.97
C LEU A 190 -10.86 -12.22 -25.36
N ARG A 191 -11.84 -11.75 -26.14
CA ARG A 191 -12.95 -12.56 -26.66
C ARG A 191 -12.46 -13.68 -27.59
N THR A 192 -11.41 -13.41 -28.37
CA THR A 192 -10.81 -14.36 -29.32
C THR A 192 -9.70 -15.22 -28.70
N GLY A 193 -9.39 -15.02 -27.41
CA GLY A 193 -8.35 -15.76 -26.70
C GLY A 193 -6.92 -15.42 -27.15
N LYS A 194 -6.71 -14.25 -27.76
CA LYS A 194 -5.41 -13.79 -28.22
C LYS A 194 -4.78 -12.82 -27.24
N SER A 195 -3.46 -12.86 -27.13
CA SER A 195 -2.69 -11.84 -26.41
C SER A 195 -2.44 -10.63 -27.33
N SER A 196 -2.50 -9.43 -26.77
CA SER A 196 -2.23 -8.18 -27.47
C SER A 196 -1.31 -7.30 -26.63
N VAL A 197 -0.44 -6.55 -27.29
CA VAL A 197 0.48 -5.60 -26.68
C VAL A 197 0.37 -4.28 -27.44
N LYS A 198 0.18 -3.18 -26.72
CA LYS A 198 0.17 -1.84 -27.30
C LYS A 198 1.14 -0.93 -26.58
N GLN A 199 1.98 -0.27 -27.36
CA GLN A 199 2.84 0.80 -26.86
C GLN A 199 2.03 2.10 -26.76
N MET A 200 2.11 2.77 -25.61
CA MET A 200 1.64 4.14 -25.47
C MET A 200 2.75 4.98 -24.85
N ILE A 201 2.69 6.28 -25.11
CA ILE A 201 3.59 7.27 -24.52
C ILE A 201 3.41 7.27 -22.98
N MET A 202 4.51 7.46 -22.25
CA MET A 202 4.47 7.61 -20.80
C MET A 202 3.55 8.78 -20.41
N GLY A 203 2.66 8.58 -19.45
CA GLY A 203 1.65 9.60 -19.07
C GLY A 203 0.37 9.59 -19.90
N ALA A 204 0.23 8.73 -20.93
CA ALA A 204 -0.98 8.62 -21.75
C ALA A 204 -2.21 8.04 -21.01
N GLY A 205 -2.08 7.70 -19.73
CA GLY A 205 -3.17 7.20 -18.91
C GLY A 205 -3.39 5.68 -18.96
N LYS A 206 -2.35 4.88 -19.26
CA LYS A 206 -2.37 3.40 -19.16
C LYS A 206 -2.91 2.96 -17.79
N THR A 207 -2.14 3.29 -16.75
CA THR A 207 -2.43 2.91 -15.36
C THR A 207 -3.64 3.67 -14.81
N SER A 208 -3.89 4.90 -15.27
CA SER A 208 -4.93 5.79 -14.74
C SER A 208 -6.33 5.61 -15.37
N VAL A 209 -6.42 5.11 -16.60
CA VAL A 209 -7.70 5.04 -17.34
C VAL A 209 -7.91 3.68 -17.99
N VAL A 210 -6.95 3.21 -18.80
CA VAL A 210 -7.12 1.97 -19.59
C VAL A 210 -7.19 0.74 -18.68
N SER A 211 -6.23 0.60 -17.76
CA SER A 211 -6.18 -0.54 -16.84
C SER A 211 -7.41 -0.61 -15.91
N PRO A 212 -7.86 0.49 -15.26
CA PRO A 212 -9.10 0.49 -14.50
C PRO A 212 -10.34 0.15 -15.34
N LEU A 213 -10.47 0.65 -16.57
CA LEU A 213 -11.62 0.36 -17.43
C LEU A 213 -11.68 -1.11 -17.85
N LEU A 214 -10.57 -1.68 -18.30
CA LEU A 214 -10.48 -3.09 -18.65
C LEU A 214 -10.76 -3.99 -17.44
N ALA A 215 -10.20 -3.65 -16.28
CA ALA A 215 -10.47 -4.38 -15.05
C ALA A 215 -11.95 -4.28 -14.63
N LEU A 216 -12.57 -3.11 -14.81
CA LEU A 216 -14.00 -2.92 -14.56
C LEU A 216 -14.87 -3.80 -15.46
N MET A 217 -14.57 -3.84 -16.76
CA MET A 217 -15.33 -4.59 -17.76
C MET A 217 -15.19 -6.10 -17.60
N HIS A 218 -13.99 -6.59 -17.25
CA HIS A 218 -13.67 -8.01 -17.30
C HIS A 218 -13.69 -8.71 -15.93
N ALA A 219 -13.60 -7.99 -14.80
CA ALA A 219 -13.72 -8.59 -13.47
C ALA A 219 -15.20 -8.84 -13.13
N ASN A 220 -15.88 -9.71 -13.86
CA ASN A 220 -17.35 -9.83 -13.84
C ASN A 220 -17.88 -11.06 -13.09
N GLY A 221 -17.05 -11.75 -12.30
CA GLY A 221 -17.47 -12.97 -11.61
C GLY A 221 -17.04 -14.28 -12.28
N LEU A 222 -16.67 -14.23 -13.56
CA LEU A 222 -16.42 -15.46 -14.36
C LEU A 222 -14.97 -15.92 -14.31
N ARG A 223 -14.02 -14.98 -14.36
CA ARG A 223 -12.58 -15.25 -14.40
C ARG A 223 -11.86 -14.27 -13.50
N ILE A 224 -10.69 -14.68 -13.00
CA ILE A 224 -9.84 -13.77 -12.24
C ILE A 224 -9.23 -12.75 -13.21
N VAL A 225 -9.24 -11.48 -12.81
CA VAL A 225 -8.49 -10.42 -13.51
C VAL A 225 -7.27 -10.09 -12.67
N CYS A 226 -6.10 -10.35 -13.23
CA CYS A 226 -4.81 -10.14 -12.59
C CYS A 226 -4.06 -9.01 -13.31
N LEU A 227 -3.75 -7.94 -12.58
CA LEU A 227 -2.86 -6.88 -13.03
C LEU A 227 -1.46 -7.12 -12.47
N VAL A 228 -0.52 -7.42 -13.35
CA VAL A 228 0.90 -7.61 -13.05
C VAL A 228 1.62 -6.30 -13.32
N VAL A 229 2.24 -5.73 -12.28
CA VAL A 229 2.98 -4.47 -12.36
C VAL A 229 4.39 -4.62 -11.81
N PRO A 230 5.35 -3.79 -12.23
CA PRO A 230 6.66 -3.69 -11.58
C PRO A 230 6.52 -3.46 -10.06
N PRO A 231 7.41 -4.02 -9.22
CA PRO A 231 7.33 -3.86 -7.76
C PRO A 231 7.27 -2.40 -7.29
N ALA A 232 7.96 -1.50 -7.97
CA ALA A 232 7.95 -0.07 -7.67
C ALA A 232 6.59 0.62 -7.91
N LEU A 233 5.75 0.05 -8.79
CA LEU A 233 4.46 0.62 -9.17
C LEU A 233 3.28 0.04 -8.37
N ILE A 234 3.49 -0.98 -7.53
CA ILE A 234 2.38 -1.67 -6.86
C ILE A 234 1.56 -0.76 -5.95
N SER A 235 2.19 0.15 -5.21
CA SER A 235 1.51 1.12 -4.35
C SER A 235 0.71 2.13 -5.17
N LEU A 236 1.30 2.63 -6.26
CA LEU A 236 0.66 3.58 -7.17
C LEU A 236 -0.56 2.95 -7.84
N SER A 237 -0.40 1.80 -8.51
CA SER A 237 -1.49 1.12 -9.22
C SER A 237 -2.62 0.72 -8.27
N ARG A 238 -2.29 0.32 -7.03
CA ARG A 238 -3.30 0.05 -5.99
C ARG A 238 -4.14 1.29 -5.68
N SER A 239 -3.48 2.41 -5.38
CA SER A 239 -4.16 3.66 -5.03
C SER A 239 -5.04 4.16 -6.18
N VAL A 240 -4.55 4.09 -7.41
CA VAL A 240 -5.31 4.47 -8.61
C VAL A 240 -6.56 3.60 -8.77
N LEU A 241 -6.42 2.27 -8.77
CA LEU A 241 -7.57 1.37 -8.91
C LEU A 241 -8.57 1.52 -7.75
N GLN A 242 -8.09 1.64 -6.51
CA GLN A 242 -8.95 1.86 -5.35
C GLN A 242 -9.71 3.19 -5.47
N ASN A 243 -9.05 4.26 -5.91
CA ASN A 243 -9.70 5.55 -6.12
C ASN A 243 -10.76 5.47 -7.22
N CYS A 244 -10.45 4.84 -8.36
CA CYS A 244 -11.38 4.65 -9.47
C CYS A 244 -12.62 3.81 -9.08
N PHE A 245 -12.45 2.75 -8.30
CA PHE A 245 -13.56 1.88 -7.91
C PHE A 245 -14.34 2.42 -6.70
N SER A 246 -13.70 3.15 -5.79
CA SER A 246 -14.33 3.64 -4.56
C SER A 246 -15.53 4.58 -4.76
N THR A 247 -15.67 5.20 -5.93
CA THR A 247 -16.66 6.25 -6.19
C THR A 247 -17.95 5.75 -6.85
N VAL A 248 -17.86 4.74 -7.73
CA VAL A 248 -19.01 4.32 -8.57
C VAL A 248 -19.26 2.81 -8.56
N VAL A 249 -18.23 1.97 -8.42
CA VAL A 249 -18.35 0.50 -8.54
C VAL A 249 -17.56 -0.19 -7.44
N GLN A 250 -18.24 -0.90 -6.54
CA GLN A 250 -17.60 -1.58 -5.41
C GLN A 250 -16.81 -2.84 -5.82
N LYS A 251 -15.68 -2.65 -6.52
CA LYS A 251 -14.65 -3.67 -6.74
C LYS A 251 -13.53 -3.49 -5.73
N ARG A 252 -13.16 -4.55 -5.03
CA ARG A 252 -11.98 -4.55 -4.15
C ARG A 252 -10.73 -4.80 -4.98
N VAL A 253 -9.63 -4.17 -4.56
CA VAL A 253 -8.30 -4.37 -5.14
C VAL A 253 -7.46 -5.13 -4.14
N SER A 254 -7.28 -6.42 -4.40
CA SER A 254 -6.54 -7.34 -3.53
C SER A 254 -5.10 -7.49 -4.01
N THR A 255 -4.12 -7.29 -3.13
CA THR A 255 -2.71 -7.55 -3.47
C THR A 255 -2.34 -8.99 -3.17
N PHE A 256 -1.66 -9.64 -4.11
CA PHE A 256 -1.03 -10.93 -3.92
C PHE A 256 0.47 -10.77 -3.72
N LYS A 257 0.98 -11.31 -2.60
CA LYS A 257 2.40 -11.41 -2.29
C LYS A 257 2.78 -12.87 -2.09
N CYS A 258 3.85 -13.30 -2.72
CA CYS A 258 4.40 -14.62 -2.56
C CYS A 258 5.92 -14.54 -2.63
N ASP A 259 6.56 -14.84 -1.50
CA ASP A 259 8.00 -14.98 -1.42
C ASP A 259 8.32 -16.37 -0.84
N ARG A 260 9.55 -16.84 -1.06
CA ARG A 260 10.06 -18.08 -0.46
C ARG A 260 10.04 -18.03 1.07
N SER A 261 10.25 -16.84 1.64
CA SER A 261 10.33 -16.63 3.08
C SER A 261 8.97 -16.62 3.78
N LEU A 262 7.88 -16.41 3.05
CA LEU A 262 6.53 -16.30 3.59
C LEU A 262 5.86 -17.67 3.63
N ASP A 263 5.25 -18.03 4.74
CA ASP A 263 4.37 -19.20 4.78
C ASP A 263 3.14 -18.92 3.91
N LEU A 264 2.78 -19.90 3.08
CA LEU A 264 1.64 -19.76 2.19
C LEU A 264 0.37 -20.11 2.96
N GLU A 265 -0.64 -19.25 2.86
CA GLU A 265 -1.95 -19.48 3.47
C GLU A 265 -2.55 -20.78 2.90
N VAL A 266 -2.97 -21.70 3.78
CA VAL A 266 -3.64 -22.96 3.39
C VAL A 266 -4.92 -22.69 2.56
N ALA A 267 -5.52 -21.51 2.73
CA ALA A 267 -6.72 -21.07 2.03
C ALA A 267 -6.43 -20.21 0.78
N LEU A 268 -5.22 -20.25 0.21
CA LEU A 268 -4.86 -19.40 -0.94
C LEU A 268 -5.87 -19.55 -2.11
N SER A 269 -6.21 -20.78 -2.50
CA SER A 269 -7.11 -20.96 -3.65
C SER A 269 -8.53 -20.49 -3.35
N GLU A 270 -8.99 -20.60 -2.10
CA GLU A 270 -10.28 -20.07 -1.66
C GLU A 270 -10.29 -18.55 -1.68
N ARG A 271 -9.20 -17.90 -1.23
CA ARG A 271 -9.05 -16.45 -1.30
C ARG A 271 -9.10 -15.95 -2.74
N LEU A 272 -8.38 -16.60 -3.66
CA LEU A 272 -8.45 -16.26 -5.08
C LEU A 272 -9.84 -16.54 -5.66
N GLY A 273 -10.49 -17.63 -5.24
CA GLY A 273 -11.86 -17.95 -5.62
C GLY A 273 -12.87 -16.88 -5.19
N ARG A 274 -12.71 -16.30 -3.99
CA ARG A 274 -13.54 -15.17 -3.52
C ARG A 274 -13.35 -13.92 -4.38
N ILE A 275 -12.11 -13.64 -4.79
CA ILE A 275 -11.81 -12.51 -5.69
C ILE A 275 -12.57 -12.70 -7.01
N VAL A 276 -12.57 -13.92 -7.56
CA VAL A 276 -13.35 -14.25 -8.75
C VAL A 276 -14.83 -14.05 -8.49
N SER A 277 -15.41 -14.68 -7.46
CA SER A 277 -16.86 -14.64 -7.23
C SER A 277 -17.41 -13.24 -6.98
N HIS A 278 -16.60 -12.34 -6.40
CA HIS A 278 -16.98 -10.93 -6.17
C HIS A 278 -16.71 -10.02 -7.38
N GLY A 279 -16.03 -10.51 -8.42
CA GLY A 279 -15.60 -9.67 -9.54
C GLY A 279 -14.58 -8.62 -9.10
N ASP A 280 -13.74 -8.97 -8.13
CA ASP A 280 -12.66 -8.12 -7.62
C ASP A 280 -11.41 -8.24 -8.50
N VAL A 281 -10.46 -7.33 -8.30
CA VAL A 281 -9.21 -7.26 -9.07
C VAL A 281 -8.04 -7.73 -8.23
N LEU A 282 -7.21 -8.61 -8.80
CA LEU A 282 -5.96 -9.07 -8.21
C LEU A 282 -4.79 -8.22 -8.72
N LEU A 283 -4.04 -7.59 -7.82
CA LEU A 283 -2.82 -6.84 -8.13
C LEU A 283 -1.60 -7.62 -7.65
N THR A 284 -0.58 -7.79 -8.49
CA THR A 284 0.61 -8.57 -8.13
C THR A 284 1.87 -8.09 -8.86
N THR A 285 3.02 -8.63 -8.49
CA THR A 285 4.29 -8.42 -9.18
C THR A 285 4.70 -9.67 -9.96
N PRO A 286 5.56 -9.53 -10.99
CA PRO A 286 6.11 -10.71 -11.68
C PRO A 286 6.85 -11.66 -10.73
N GLY A 287 7.53 -11.12 -9.70
CA GLY A 287 8.22 -11.90 -8.70
C GLY A 287 7.28 -12.80 -7.91
N ASP A 288 6.13 -12.28 -7.48
CA ASP A 288 5.15 -13.06 -6.71
C ASP A 288 4.55 -14.22 -7.53
N VAL A 289 4.22 -13.98 -8.80
CA VAL A 289 3.68 -15.02 -9.69
C VAL A 289 4.72 -16.12 -9.93
N LYS A 290 5.98 -15.73 -10.20
CA LYS A 290 7.08 -16.69 -10.41
C LYS A 290 7.41 -17.45 -9.14
N SER A 291 7.42 -16.79 -7.98
CA SER A 291 7.61 -17.44 -6.68
C SER A 291 6.53 -18.48 -6.42
N LEU A 292 5.26 -18.20 -6.74
CA LEU A 292 4.18 -19.19 -6.60
C LEU A 292 4.43 -20.42 -7.49
N GLN A 293 4.84 -20.20 -8.74
CA GLN A 293 5.18 -21.29 -9.67
C GLN A 293 6.35 -22.14 -9.17
N LEU A 294 7.44 -21.50 -8.77
CA LEU A 294 8.65 -22.21 -8.31
C LEU A 294 8.42 -22.94 -6.99
N ARG A 295 7.66 -22.35 -6.06
CA ARG A 295 7.25 -23.02 -4.82
C ARG A 295 6.36 -24.21 -5.07
N PHE A 296 5.43 -24.12 -6.01
CA PHE A 296 4.60 -25.25 -6.41
C PHE A 296 5.46 -26.40 -6.94
N LEU A 297 6.46 -26.12 -7.78
CA LEU A 297 7.38 -27.14 -8.29
C LEU A 297 8.24 -27.76 -7.18
N GLU A 298 8.83 -26.94 -6.28
CA GLU A 298 9.61 -27.43 -5.13
C GLU A 298 8.76 -28.33 -4.22
N GLN A 299 7.52 -27.92 -3.91
CA GLN A 299 6.61 -28.74 -3.08
C GLN A 299 6.12 -30.00 -3.80
N LEU A 300 5.91 -29.94 -5.12
CA LEU A 300 5.48 -31.09 -5.91
C LEU A 300 6.57 -32.17 -5.93
N ASP A 301 7.84 -31.77 -6.07
CA ASP A 301 8.98 -32.67 -6.02
C ASP A 301 9.10 -33.35 -4.63
N LEU A 302 9.05 -32.55 -3.56
CA LEU A 302 9.05 -33.07 -2.18
C LEU A 302 7.84 -33.97 -1.86
N ALA A 303 6.67 -33.68 -2.46
CA ALA A 303 5.47 -34.49 -2.27
C ALA A 303 5.57 -35.86 -2.97
N ASN A 304 6.28 -35.92 -4.10
CA ASN A 304 6.52 -37.16 -4.86
C ASN A 304 7.58 -38.05 -4.20
N ASP A 305 8.55 -37.47 -3.50
CA ASP A 305 9.51 -38.24 -2.71
C ASP A 305 8.85 -38.80 -1.44
N ARG A 306 8.55 -40.11 -1.45
CA ARG A 306 7.95 -40.82 -0.31
C ARG A 306 8.92 -40.98 0.88
N GLN A 307 10.22 -40.87 0.65
CA GLN A 307 11.25 -41.02 1.68
C GLN A 307 11.63 -39.68 2.32
N ALA A 308 11.25 -38.56 1.71
CA ALA A 308 11.48 -37.23 2.27
C ALA A 308 10.77 -37.06 3.62
N ARG A 309 11.54 -36.83 4.69
CA ARG A 309 11.02 -36.51 6.05
C ARG A 309 10.03 -35.33 6.09
N ARG A 310 10.04 -34.48 5.07
CA ARG A 310 9.16 -33.30 4.94
C ARG A 310 7.84 -33.57 4.22
N ASN A 311 7.60 -34.79 3.72
CA ASN A 311 6.36 -35.15 3.01
C ASN A 311 5.18 -35.33 3.99
N THR A 312 4.66 -34.22 4.51
CA THR A 312 3.52 -34.20 5.44
C THR A 312 2.19 -34.08 4.72
N THR A 313 1.11 -34.51 5.37
CA THR A 313 -0.27 -34.33 4.88
C THR A 313 -0.63 -32.85 4.67
N GLN A 314 -0.12 -31.97 5.51
CA GLN A 314 -0.29 -30.52 5.36
C GLN A 314 0.40 -30.01 4.09
N MET A 315 1.66 -30.38 3.85
CA MET A 315 2.39 -29.96 2.64
C MET A 315 1.69 -30.44 1.37
N ARG A 316 1.16 -31.66 1.35
CA ARG A 316 0.36 -32.16 0.20
C ARG A 316 -0.89 -31.30 -0.03
N ARG A 317 -1.58 -30.89 1.03
CA ARG A 317 -2.73 -29.97 0.91
C ARG A 317 -2.32 -28.62 0.36
N GLU A 318 -1.25 -28.03 0.87
CA GLU A 318 -0.69 -26.77 0.37
C GLU A 318 -0.31 -26.85 -1.11
N CYS A 319 0.35 -27.93 -1.53
CA CYS A 319 0.71 -28.17 -2.93
C CYS A 319 -0.53 -28.21 -3.84
N VAL A 320 -1.59 -28.90 -3.42
CA VAL A 320 -2.88 -28.90 -4.15
C VAL A 320 -3.49 -27.49 -4.22
N GLN A 321 -3.42 -26.72 -3.14
CA GLN A 321 -3.92 -25.34 -3.09
C GLN A 321 -3.14 -24.42 -4.02
N MET A 322 -1.81 -24.56 -4.08
CA MET A 322 -0.96 -23.83 -5.04
C MET A 322 -1.28 -24.21 -6.49
N GLY A 323 -1.46 -25.51 -6.76
CA GLY A 323 -1.87 -25.98 -8.09
C GLY A 323 -3.22 -25.38 -8.54
N ARG A 324 -4.21 -25.34 -7.65
CA ARG A 324 -5.51 -24.69 -7.90
C ARG A 324 -5.37 -23.18 -8.11
N ALA A 325 -4.55 -22.51 -7.32
CA ALA A 325 -4.28 -21.08 -7.48
C ALA A 325 -3.63 -20.78 -8.83
N LEU A 326 -2.64 -21.58 -9.24
CA LEU A 326 -2.01 -21.46 -10.55
C LEU A 326 -2.98 -21.75 -11.69
N GLN A 327 -3.90 -22.70 -11.52
CA GLN A 327 -4.95 -22.97 -12.49
C GLN A 327 -5.89 -21.76 -12.64
N LEU A 328 -6.35 -21.16 -11.54
CA LEU A 328 -7.15 -19.94 -11.58
C LEU A 328 -6.44 -18.80 -12.32
N LEU A 329 -5.14 -18.60 -12.07
CA LEU A 329 -4.35 -17.59 -12.76
C LEU A 329 -4.17 -17.90 -14.26
N LYS A 330 -3.98 -19.18 -14.61
CA LYS A 330 -3.83 -19.64 -15.99
C LYS A 330 -5.10 -19.46 -16.81
N ASP A 331 -6.26 -19.73 -16.21
CA ASP A 331 -7.58 -19.60 -16.85
C ASP A 331 -8.11 -18.14 -16.80
N GLY A 332 -7.39 -17.27 -16.09
CA GLY A 332 -7.71 -15.87 -15.88
C GLY A 332 -7.35 -14.93 -17.04
N ILE A 333 -7.58 -13.64 -16.79
CA ILE A 333 -7.15 -12.54 -17.64
C ILE A 333 -5.94 -11.89 -16.98
N CYS A 334 -4.80 -11.89 -17.67
CA CYS A 334 -3.58 -11.24 -17.23
C CYS A 334 -3.39 -9.93 -17.98
N MET A 335 -3.37 -8.82 -17.24
CA MET A 335 -3.01 -7.50 -17.73
C MET A 335 -1.60 -7.19 -17.21
N ILE A 336 -0.71 -6.77 -18.11
CA ILE A 336 0.68 -6.48 -17.75
C ILE A 336 0.93 -5.00 -17.99
N ASP A 337 1.29 -4.27 -16.92
CA ASP A 337 1.78 -2.90 -17.03
C ASP A 337 3.31 -2.91 -17.20
N GLU A 338 3.85 -1.98 -17.98
CA GLU A 338 5.28 -1.94 -18.36
C GLU A 338 5.81 -3.32 -18.82
N VAL A 339 5.17 -3.89 -19.85
CA VAL A 339 5.47 -5.22 -20.38
C VAL A 339 6.94 -5.41 -20.77
N ASP A 340 7.58 -4.35 -21.25
CA ASP A 340 9.00 -4.29 -21.59
C ASP A 340 9.90 -4.49 -20.37
N LEU A 341 9.50 -3.97 -19.20
CA LEU A 341 10.18 -4.20 -17.93
C LEU A 341 9.80 -5.56 -17.32
N VAL A 342 8.50 -5.88 -17.28
CA VAL A 342 7.97 -7.08 -16.64
C VAL A 342 8.42 -8.36 -17.37
N LEU A 343 8.55 -8.34 -18.69
CA LEU A 343 8.99 -9.47 -19.50
C LEU A 343 10.45 -9.34 -19.97
N HIS A 344 11.22 -8.39 -19.43
CA HIS A 344 12.62 -8.23 -19.82
C HIS A 344 13.41 -9.52 -19.53
N PRO A 345 14.05 -10.15 -20.53
CA PRO A 345 14.63 -11.49 -20.39
C PRO A 345 15.71 -11.55 -19.30
N LEU A 346 16.52 -10.50 -19.17
CA LEU A 346 17.64 -10.46 -18.20
C LEU A 346 17.29 -9.83 -16.84
N ARG A 347 16.22 -9.04 -16.75
CA ARG A 347 15.90 -8.26 -15.53
C ARG A 347 14.72 -8.84 -14.77
N SER A 348 13.86 -9.59 -15.47
CA SER A 348 12.71 -10.25 -14.88
C SER A 348 13.08 -11.62 -14.29
N GLU A 349 14.30 -12.12 -14.48
CA GLU A 349 14.74 -13.39 -13.90
C GLU A 349 14.65 -13.35 -12.36
N LEU A 350 14.01 -14.37 -11.79
CA LEU A 350 13.85 -14.51 -10.35
C LEU A 350 14.88 -15.52 -9.84
N ASN A 351 15.86 -15.03 -9.08
CA ASN A 351 16.79 -15.89 -8.35
C ASN A 351 16.06 -16.56 -7.19
N PHE A 352 15.69 -17.83 -7.36
CA PHE A 352 14.98 -18.62 -6.37
C PHE A 352 15.89 -19.72 -5.82
N PRO A 353 16.63 -19.47 -4.72
CA PRO A 353 17.50 -20.50 -4.15
C PRO A 353 16.66 -21.71 -3.72
N ILE A 354 17.21 -22.92 -3.83
CA ILE A 354 16.56 -24.17 -3.38
C ILE A 354 17.36 -24.74 -2.18
N GLY A 355 16.71 -25.49 -1.31
CA GLY A 355 17.35 -26.12 -0.14
C GLY A 355 17.26 -25.30 1.16
N PRO A 356 17.83 -25.81 2.27
CA PRO A 356 17.74 -25.15 3.58
C PRO A 356 18.40 -23.78 3.58
N LYS A 357 17.81 -22.83 4.33
CA LYS A 357 18.43 -21.54 4.59
C LYS A 357 19.63 -21.77 5.51
N ASN A 358 20.82 -21.71 4.95
CA ASN A 358 22.06 -21.72 5.70
C ASN A 358 22.52 -20.28 5.92
N LEU A 359 23.08 -20.01 7.10
CA LEU A 359 23.83 -18.77 7.31
C LEU A 359 24.98 -18.73 6.31
N ILE A 360 25.21 -17.56 5.73
CA ILE A 360 26.40 -17.33 4.91
C ILE A 360 27.61 -17.48 5.84
N GLU A 361 28.74 -17.95 5.30
CA GLU A 361 29.98 -18.10 6.06
C GLU A 361 30.31 -16.82 6.87
N HIS A 362 30.64 -17.02 8.15
CA HIS A 362 30.88 -15.97 9.15
C HIS A 362 29.69 -15.06 9.51
N ALA A 363 28.47 -15.32 9.02
CA ALA A 363 27.28 -14.62 9.53
C ALA A 363 26.99 -15.02 11.00
N PRO A 364 26.49 -14.10 11.84
CA PRO A 364 26.04 -12.75 11.52
C PRO A 364 27.15 -11.70 11.44
N ASP A 365 28.35 -12.00 11.96
CA ASP A 365 29.44 -11.03 12.14
C ASP A 365 30.30 -10.79 10.88
N ARG A 366 29.92 -11.36 9.73
CA ARG A 366 30.66 -11.25 8.47
C ARG A 366 31.04 -9.81 8.11
N TRP A 367 30.10 -8.89 8.27
CA TRP A 367 30.33 -7.47 8.01
C TRP A 367 31.22 -6.82 9.07
N ARG A 368 31.19 -7.30 10.33
CA ARG A 368 32.07 -6.80 11.39
C ARG A 368 33.52 -7.15 11.13
N ALA A 369 33.83 -8.31 10.56
CA ALA A 369 35.20 -8.66 10.19
C ALA A 369 35.76 -7.69 9.13
N VAL A 370 34.98 -7.40 8.09
CA VAL A 370 35.37 -6.42 7.05
C VAL A 370 35.50 -5.01 7.63
N LEU A 371 34.55 -4.57 8.47
CA LEU A 371 34.64 -3.27 9.14
C LEU A 371 35.85 -3.19 10.08
N HIS A 372 36.16 -4.26 10.80
CA HIS A 372 37.32 -4.31 11.70
C HIS A 372 38.65 -4.19 10.93
N LEU A 373 38.73 -4.74 9.71
CA LEU A 373 39.89 -4.53 8.83
C LEU A 373 39.96 -3.08 8.33
N LEU A 374 38.82 -2.51 7.92
CA LEU A 374 38.75 -1.12 7.43
C LEU A 374 39.00 -0.07 8.52
N ASP A 375 38.65 -0.39 9.77
CA ASP A 375 38.91 0.46 10.93
C ASP A 375 40.40 0.79 11.09
N GLY A 376 41.29 -0.11 10.66
CA GLY A 376 42.73 0.16 10.60
C GLY A 376 43.07 1.36 9.73
N PHE A 377 42.56 1.35 8.49
CA PHE A 377 42.79 2.41 7.51
C PHE A 377 42.10 3.71 7.92
N PHE A 378 40.85 3.65 8.39
CA PHE A 378 40.11 4.84 8.85
C PHE A 378 40.71 5.46 10.11
N SER A 379 41.28 4.66 11.01
CA SER A 379 41.97 5.15 12.20
C SER A 379 43.18 6.00 11.83
N VAL A 380 43.94 5.59 10.82
CA VAL A 380 45.10 6.34 10.30
C VAL A 380 44.65 7.60 9.58
N GLU A 381 43.57 7.51 8.78
CA GLU A 381 43.05 8.67 8.05
C GLU A 381 42.49 9.75 8.98
N LYS A 382 41.72 9.34 10.00
CA LYS A 382 41.04 10.25 10.96
C LYS A 382 41.86 10.55 12.21
N GLY A 383 42.99 9.88 12.41
CA GLY A 383 43.83 9.99 13.60
C GLY A 383 43.14 9.54 14.90
N ARG A 384 42.18 8.61 14.83
CA ARG A 384 41.37 8.17 15.98
C ARG A 384 41.28 6.66 16.06
N VAL A 385 41.64 6.10 17.22
CA VAL A 385 41.47 4.68 17.52
C VAL A 385 39.97 4.33 17.61
N PRO A 386 39.51 3.24 16.98
CA PRO A 386 38.12 2.79 17.06
C PRO A 386 37.67 2.62 18.52
N PRO A 387 36.44 3.05 18.89
CA PRO A 387 35.97 3.03 20.28
C PRO A 387 36.08 1.68 20.98
N HIS A 388 35.82 0.60 20.25
CA HIS A 388 35.86 -0.77 20.76
C HIS A 388 37.28 -1.34 20.93
N LEU A 389 38.32 -0.62 20.47
CA LEU A 389 39.73 -1.02 20.57
C LEU A 389 40.57 -0.07 21.45
N LYS A 390 39.95 0.94 22.06
CA LYS A 390 40.66 1.98 22.83
C LYS A 390 41.51 1.44 23.98
N ASP A 391 41.08 0.33 24.60
CA ASP A 391 41.75 -0.24 25.76
C ASP A 391 42.78 -1.31 25.38
N SER A 392 42.86 -1.69 24.10
CA SER A 392 43.80 -2.70 23.63
C SER A 392 45.15 -2.08 23.25
N LEU A 393 46.18 -2.37 24.05
CA LEU A 393 47.58 -2.01 23.77
C LEU A 393 48.05 -2.55 22.42
N ARG A 394 47.77 -3.82 22.16
CA ARG A 394 48.12 -4.49 20.89
C ARG A 394 47.45 -3.83 19.69
N ALA A 395 46.20 -3.40 19.81
CA ALA A 395 45.52 -2.69 18.73
C ALA A 395 46.21 -1.35 18.42
N LYS A 396 46.62 -0.59 19.45
CA LYS A 396 47.36 0.67 19.27
C LYS A 396 48.70 0.47 18.56
N GLU A 397 49.42 -0.61 18.89
CA GLU A 397 50.69 -0.95 18.25
C GLU A 397 50.50 -1.29 16.76
N ILE A 398 49.50 -2.12 16.45
CA ILE A 398 49.18 -2.50 15.06
C ILE A 398 48.74 -1.26 14.26
N LEU A 399 47.89 -0.41 14.84
CA LEU A 399 47.44 0.83 14.19
C LEU A 399 48.60 1.81 13.94
N LYS A 400 49.58 1.86 14.85
CA LYS A 400 50.78 2.66 14.67
C LYS A 400 51.63 2.12 13.52
N LEU A 401 51.87 0.82 13.49
CA LEU A 401 52.64 0.17 12.42
C LEU A 401 51.99 0.37 11.05
N LEU A 402 50.67 0.19 10.97
CA LEU A 402 49.89 0.43 9.76
C LEU A 402 49.92 1.90 9.35
N GLY A 403 49.84 2.82 10.32
CA GLY A 403 50.00 4.25 10.10
C GLY A 403 51.34 4.63 9.50
N ASP A 404 52.43 4.06 10.03
CA ASP A 404 53.78 4.32 9.55
C ASP A 404 53.98 3.81 8.11
N VAL A 405 53.44 2.63 7.76
CA VAL A 405 53.48 2.10 6.38
C VAL A 405 52.69 3.01 5.43
N ILE A 406 51.49 3.43 5.81
CA ILE A 406 50.64 4.30 4.98
C ILE A 406 51.30 5.65 4.75
N LEU A 407 51.90 6.26 5.78
CA LEU A 407 52.63 7.52 5.65
C LEU A 407 53.84 7.38 4.70
N ARG A 408 54.64 6.32 4.86
CA ARG A 408 55.76 6.03 3.94
C ARG A 408 55.28 5.84 2.50
N GLY A 409 54.16 5.13 2.29
CA GLY A 409 53.57 4.95 0.97
C GLY A 409 53.08 6.27 0.37
N CYS A 410 52.52 7.17 1.18
CA CYS A 410 52.12 8.51 0.73
C CYS A 410 53.32 9.38 0.34
N ASP A 411 54.37 9.40 1.17
CA ASP A 411 55.60 10.17 0.93
C ASP A 411 56.30 9.72 -0.36
N ARG A 412 56.30 8.40 -0.62
CA ARG A 412 56.86 7.80 -1.83
C ARG A 412 55.93 7.84 -3.04
N ARG A 413 54.73 8.42 -2.90
CA ARG A 413 53.69 8.48 -3.95
C ARG A 413 53.22 7.10 -4.45
N PHE A 414 53.30 6.09 -3.60
CA PHE A 414 52.71 4.76 -3.80
C PHE A 414 51.28 4.67 -3.24
N LEU A 415 50.91 5.60 -2.37
CA LEU A 415 49.54 5.82 -1.88
C LEU A 415 49.13 7.28 -2.09
N GLN A 416 47.85 7.51 -2.37
CA GLN A 416 47.24 8.85 -2.45
C GLN A 416 46.11 8.96 -1.42
N ARG A 417 45.96 10.09 -0.73
CA ARG A 417 44.96 10.27 0.35
C ARG A 417 43.68 11.00 -0.06
N ASN A 418 43.69 11.73 -1.18
CA ASN A 418 42.55 12.53 -1.62
C ASN A 418 41.94 11.94 -2.89
N PRO A 419 40.62 11.68 -2.97
CA PRO A 419 39.58 11.95 -1.96
C PRO A 419 39.47 10.91 -0.82
N HIS A 420 40.15 9.77 -0.93
CA HIS A 420 40.33 8.74 0.11
C HIS A 420 41.64 7.99 -0.18
N LEU A 421 42.04 7.04 0.68
CA LEU A 421 43.25 6.24 0.48
C LEU A 421 43.15 5.37 -0.78
N ILE A 422 44.03 5.61 -1.75
CA ILE A 422 44.10 4.90 -3.03
C ILE A 422 45.50 4.31 -3.18
N LEU A 423 45.57 3.01 -3.48
CA LEU A 423 46.80 2.31 -3.85
C LEU A 423 47.19 2.66 -5.29
N LEU A 424 48.38 3.24 -5.47
CA LEU A 424 48.94 3.60 -6.78
C LEU A 424 49.96 2.58 -7.29
N ASN A 425 50.50 1.74 -6.41
CA ASN A 425 51.53 0.75 -6.75
C ASN A 425 51.23 -0.59 -6.06
N GLU A 426 51.02 -1.64 -6.86
CA GLU A 426 50.66 -2.97 -6.38
C GLU A 426 51.86 -3.71 -5.73
N ASP A 427 53.08 -3.51 -6.23
CA ASP A 427 54.30 -4.08 -5.64
C ASP A 427 54.52 -3.62 -4.20
N PHE A 428 54.13 -2.37 -3.90
CA PHE A 428 54.19 -1.82 -2.54
C PHE A 428 53.25 -2.59 -1.59
N TYR A 429 52.02 -2.90 -2.02
CA TYR A 429 51.03 -3.62 -1.20
C TYR A 429 51.43 -5.06 -0.89
N HIS A 430 52.14 -5.73 -1.81
CA HIS A 430 52.58 -7.11 -1.58
C HIS A 430 53.84 -7.22 -0.72
N ARG A 431 54.63 -6.15 -0.61
CA ARG A 431 55.93 -6.16 0.09
C ARG A 431 55.86 -5.65 1.53
N GLU A 432 55.02 -4.66 1.79
CA GLU A 432 54.88 -3.96 3.09
C GLU A 432 53.51 -4.25 3.69
#